data_AF-A0A4Q0SWM4-F1
#
_entry.id   AF-A0A4Q0SWM4-F1
#
_cell.length_a   1.000
_cell.length_b   1.000
_cell.length_c   1.000
_cell.angle_alpha   90.00
_cell.angle_beta   90.00
_cell.angle_gamma   90.00
#
_symmetry.space_group_name_H-M   'P 1'
#
loop_
_entity.id
_entity.type
_entity.pdbx_description
1 polymer ?
#
loop_
_entity_poly.entity_id
_entity_poly.type
_entity_poly.pdbx_seq_one_letter_code
_entity_poly.pdbx_strand_id
1 'polypeptide(L)'
;MLAPGSTIYAVDFDGSILEEIPDRHNEVEIRKIVGDLESQTIRLPIVEGVLMANTLHFIREQQSLLRRLLTVTDLFLVVEYERSKSSRWGPYPVRFEKLTQLFSEVGMDRVERLATRPSLFGGTMYSALAQRSKTSS
;
A
#
# COMPACT_ATOMS: atom_id res chain seq x y z
N MET A 1 15.61 5.32 -6.31
CA MET A 1 15.94 5.08 -4.89
C MET A 1 15.56 6.29 -4.08
N LEU A 2 15.25 6.12 -2.78
CA LEU A 2 15.05 7.22 -1.85
C LEU A 2 16.38 7.94 -1.57
N ALA A 3 16.33 9.23 -1.21
CA ALA A 3 17.51 10.01 -0.89
C ALA A 3 18.14 9.57 0.45
N PRO A 4 19.46 9.69 0.62
CA PRO A 4 20.12 9.49 1.92
C PRO A 4 19.43 10.31 3.03
N GLY A 5 19.28 9.72 4.22
CA GLY A 5 18.59 10.34 5.35
C GLY A 5 17.05 10.19 5.33
N SER A 6 16.47 9.55 4.31
CA SER A 6 15.05 9.19 4.31
C SER A 6 14.74 8.17 5.42
N THR A 7 13.47 8.08 5.82
CA THR A 7 12.97 7.04 6.73
C THR A 7 11.88 6.21 6.05
N ILE A 8 12.00 4.89 6.12
CA ILE A 8 10.95 3.94 5.73
C ILE A 8 10.29 3.42 7.02
N TYR A 9 8.97 3.37 7.05
CA TYR A 9 8.22 2.65 8.07
C TYR A 9 7.72 1.32 7.49
N ALA A 10 8.33 0.21 7.89
CA ALA A 10 7.90 -1.13 7.53
C ALA A 10 6.83 -1.60 8.52
N VAL A 11 5.66 -2.00 8.00
CA VAL A 11 4.50 -2.40 8.83
C VAL A 11 4.09 -3.81 8.44
N ASP A 12 4.01 -4.70 9.42
CA ASP A 12 3.51 -6.06 9.27
C ASP A 12 2.93 -6.54 10.61
N PHE A 13 1.96 -7.45 10.58
CA PHE A 13 1.45 -8.06 11.80
C PHE A 13 2.41 -9.13 12.33
N ASP A 14 3.26 -9.68 11.47
CA ASP A 14 4.29 -10.66 11.83
C ASP A 14 5.60 -9.96 12.18
N GLY A 15 5.87 -9.85 13.48
CA GLY A 15 7.10 -9.26 13.99
C GLY A 15 8.36 -10.04 13.57
N SER A 16 8.26 -11.35 13.34
CA SER A 16 9.42 -12.18 12.98
C SER A 16 9.95 -11.83 11.59
N ILE A 17 9.06 -11.58 10.62
CA ILE A 17 9.44 -11.13 9.28
C ILE A 17 10.06 -9.72 9.32
N LEU A 18 9.55 -8.84 10.19
CA LEU A 18 10.13 -7.51 10.37
C LEU A 18 11.54 -7.56 10.96
N GLU A 19 11.85 -8.54 11.81
CA GLU A 19 13.20 -8.73 12.35
C GLU A 19 14.23 -9.09 11.28
N GLU A 20 13.83 -9.77 10.21
CA GLU A 20 14.69 -10.10 9.06
C GLU A 20 15.09 -8.85 8.24
N ILE A 21 14.35 -7.75 8.36
CA ILE A 21 14.63 -6.50 7.65
C ILE A 21 15.75 -5.75 8.37
N PRO A 22 16.80 -5.28 7.68
CA PRO A 22 17.84 -4.47 8.31
C PRO A 22 17.29 -3.11 8.78
N ASP A 23 17.82 -2.56 9.86
CA ASP A 23 17.39 -1.23 10.37
C ASP A 23 17.87 -0.07 9.48
N ARG A 24 18.76 -0.33 8.52
CA ARG A 24 19.28 0.66 7.58
C ARG A 24 19.65 0.03 6.25
N HIS A 25 19.38 0.74 5.16
CA HIS A 25 19.82 0.37 3.81
C HIS A 25 20.20 1.62 3.01
N ASN A 26 21.43 1.72 2.51
CA ASN A 26 21.90 2.87 1.73
C ASN A 26 21.56 4.23 2.37
N GLU A 27 21.93 4.40 3.64
CA GLU A 27 21.67 5.61 4.44
C GLU A 27 20.20 5.94 4.73
N VAL A 28 19.26 5.09 4.32
CA VAL A 28 17.84 5.16 4.67
C VAL A 28 17.60 4.39 5.96
N GLU A 29 17.01 5.02 6.97
CA GLU A 29 16.58 4.38 8.21
C GLU A 29 15.31 3.57 7.96
N ILE A 30 15.21 2.36 8.50
CA ILE A 30 14.03 1.51 8.42
C ILE A 30 13.49 1.30 9.84
N ARG A 31 12.32 1.86 10.12
CA ARG A 31 11.59 1.71 11.38
C ARG A 31 10.50 0.67 11.22
N LYS A 32 10.44 -0.26 12.16
CA LYS A 32 9.50 -1.40 12.12
C LYS A 32 8.31 -1.10 13.02
N ILE A 33 7.10 -1.35 12.53
CA ILE A 33 5.86 -1.22 13.27
C ILE A 33 5.15 -2.58 13.18
N VAL A 34 5.19 -3.34 14.28
CA VAL A 34 4.42 -4.58 14.38
C VAL A 34 2.97 -4.22 14.64
N GLY A 35 2.07 -4.62 13.75
CA GLY A 35 0.65 -4.42 13.96
C GLY A 35 -0.23 -4.86 12.80
N ASP A 36 -1.46 -5.21 13.15
CA ASP A 36 -2.51 -5.53 12.19
C ASP A 36 -3.08 -4.26 11.56
N LEU A 37 -3.00 -4.16 10.23
CA LEU A 37 -3.55 -3.05 9.46
C LEU A 37 -5.10 -2.98 9.55
N GLU A 38 -5.78 -4.10 9.79
CA GLU A 38 -7.23 -4.14 10.03
C GLU A 38 -7.60 -3.60 11.42
N SER A 39 -6.65 -3.60 12.37
CA SER A 39 -6.87 -3.02 13.70
C SER A 39 -7.06 -1.50 13.60
N GLN A 40 -8.08 -0.97 14.27
CA GLN A 40 -8.30 0.48 14.35
C GLN A 40 -7.34 1.19 15.31
N THR A 41 -6.59 0.43 16.13
CA THR A 41 -5.72 1.01 17.17
C THR A 41 -4.28 1.23 16.71
N ILE A 42 -3.86 0.62 15.59
CA ILE A 42 -2.52 0.86 15.04
C ILE A 42 -2.39 2.33 14.63
N ARG A 43 -1.34 2.97 15.14
CA ARG A 43 -0.98 4.35 14.82
C ARG A 43 0.15 4.35 13.81
N LEU A 44 -0.05 5.05 12.70
CA LEU A 44 0.94 5.22 11.66
C LEU A 44 1.45 6.67 11.66
N PRO A 45 2.73 6.90 11.40
CA PRO A 45 3.28 8.24 11.28
C PRO A 45 2.77 8.93 10.01
N ILE A 46 2.72 10.26 10.02
CA ILE A 46 2.52 11.06 8.80
C ILE A 46 3.72 10.84 7.88
N VAL A 47 3.47 10.54 6.61
CA VAL A 47 4.50 10.19 5.62
C VAL A 47 4.22 10.87 4.27
N GLU A 48 5.27 11.08 3.49
CA GLU A 48 5.16 11.71 2.17
C GLU A 48 4.55 10.78 1.10
N GLY A 49 4.52 9.48 1.36
CA GLY A 49 3.84 8.50 0.53
C GLY A 49 3.82 7.11 1.14
N VAL A 50 2.93 6.26 0.64
CA VAL A 50 2.77 4.86 1.04
C VAL A 50 2.96 3.94 -0.17
N LEU A 51 3.77 2.89 0.00
CA LEU A 51 3.85 1.76 -0.90
C LEU A 51 3.07 0.59 -0.29
N MET A 52 2.09 0.06 -1.02
CA MET A 52 1.42 -1.20 -0.70
C MET A 52 1.69 -2.18 -1.83
N ALA A 53 2.35 -3.30 -1.51
CA ALA A 53 2.65 -4.34 -2.48
C ALA A 53 2.03 -5.65 -2.00
N ASN A 54 1.03 -6.14 -2.75
CA ASN A 54 0.30 -7.37 -2.46
C ASN A 54 -0.35 -7.34 -1.05
N THR A 55 -0.79 -6.16 -0.61
CA THR A 55 -1.28 -5.94 0.75
C THR A 55 -2.80 -5.89 0.77
N LEU A 56 -3.42 -5.10 -0.12
CA LEU A 56 -4.85 -4.79 -0.04
C LEU A 56 -5.71 -6.04 -0.26
N HIS A 57 -5.26 -7.02 -1.03
CA HIS A 57 -6.03 -8.22 -1.27
C HIS A 57 -6.18 -9.15 -0.06
N PHE A 58 -5.43 -8.90 1.03
CA PHE A 58 -5.60 -9.58 2.32
C PHE A 58 -6.53 -8.83 3.27
N ILE A 59 -6.83 -7.56 3.01
CA ILE A 59 -7.65 -6.71 3.86
C ILE A 59 -9.11 -6.91 3.51
N ARG A 60 -9.96 -7.21 4.50
CA ARG A 60 -11.40 -7.36 4.31
C ARG A 60 -12.05 -6.00 4.14
N GLU A 61 -11.78 -5.09 5.07
CA GLU A 61 -12.37 -3.75 5.11
C GLU A 61 -11.48 -2.73 4.38
N GLN A 62 -11.24 -2.96 3.09
CA GLN A 62 -10.29 -2.22 2.25
C GLN A 62 -10.55 -0.70 2.27
N GLN A 63 -11.81 -0.31 2.13
CA GLN A 63 -12.20 1.09 2.13
C GLN A 63 -11.94 1.76 3.49
N SER A 64 -12.13 1.03 4.61
CA SER A 64 -11.85 1.53 5.95
C SER A 64 -10.36 1.77 6.16
N LEU A 65 -9.51 0.83 5.71
CA LEU A 65 -8.05 0.99 5.73
C LEU A 65 -7.64 2.22 4.90
N LEU A 66 -8.13 2.36 3.67
CA LEU A 66 -7.77 3.50 2.82
C LEU A 66 -8.18 4.84 3.43
N ARG A 67 -9.39 4.95 4.01
CA ARG A 67 -9.80 6.17 4.74
C ARG A 67 -8.84 6.53 5.87
N ARG A 68 -8.32 5.53 6.58
CA ARG A 68 -7.34 5.75 7.66
C ARG A 68 -5.98 6.15 7.11
N LEU A 69 -5.50 5.51 6.05
CA LEU A 69 -4.21 5.86 5.45
C LEU A 69 -4.21 7.27 4.85
N LEU A 70 -5.36 7.77 4.40
CA LEU A 70 -5.52 9.16 3.97
C LEU A 70 -5.32 10.20 5.08
N THR A 71 -5.28 9.79 6.35
CA THR A 71 -4.94 10.70 7.46
C THR A 71 -3.44 10.91 7.62
N VAL A 72 -2.61 10.06 6.99
CA VAL A 72 -1.16 10.12 7.09
C VAL A 72 -0.47 10.45 5.77
N THR A 73 -1.14 10.30 4.63
CA THR A 73 -0.61 10.68 3.32
C THR A 73 -1.71 10.83 2.27
N ASP A 74 -1.41 11.59 1.21
CA ASP A 74 -2.23 11.72 0.00
C ASP A 74 -1.53 11.12 -1.24
N LEU A 75 -0.50 10.31 -1.07
CA LEU A 75 0.27 9.70 -2.17
C LEU A 75 0.44 8.19 -1.96
N PHE A 76 -0.02 7.39 -2.91
CA PHE A 76 0.00 5.93 -2.84
C PHE A 76 0.59 5.33 -4.11
N LEU A 77 1.57 4.44 -3.94
CA LEU A 77 2.00 3.50 -4.95
C LEU A 77 1.47 2.11 -4.58
N VAL A 78 0.65 1.52 -5.44
CA VAL A 78 0.02 0.24 -5.19
C VAL A 78 0.48 -0.77 -6.23
N VAL A 79 0.87 -1.97 -5.79
CA VAL A 79 1.16 -3.11 -6.64
C VAL A 79 0.25 -4.26 -6.25
N GLU A 80 -0.58 -4.71 -7.19
CA GLU A 80 -1.60 -5.73 -6.95
C GLU A 80 -1.77 -6.64 -8.18
N TYR A 81 -2.54 -7.71 -8.03
CA TYR A 81 -2.85 -8.62 -9.14
C TYR A 81 -4.11 -8.21 -9.90
N GLU A 82 -4.06 -8.27 -11.24
CA GLU A 82 -5.24 -8.22 -12.12
C GLU A 82 -6.03 -9.53 -12.01
N ARG A 83 -6.67 -9.74 -10.85
CA ARG A 83 -7.46 -10.93 -10.52
C ARG A 83 -8.84 -10.51 -10.01
N SER A 84 -9.86 -11.25 -10.43
CA SER A 84 -11.24 -11.06 -9.98
C SER A 84 -11.76 -12.18 -9.07
N LYS A 85 -11.12 -13.36 -9.10
CA LYS A 85 -11.54 -14.52 -8.29
C LYS A 85 -10.78 -14.55 -6.97
N SER A 86 -11.53 -14.71 -5.88
CA SER A 86 -10.96 -14.92 -4.55
C SER A 86 -10.21 -16.26 -4.48
N SER A 87 -9.18 -16.29 -3.66
CA SER A 87 -8.44 -17.50 -3.33
C SER A 87 -7.84 -17.38 -1.94
N ARG A 88 -7.29 -18.47 -1.40
CA ARG A 88 -6.55 -18.42 -0.12
C ARG A 88 -5.38 -17.42 -0.11
N TRP A 89 -4.82 -17.11 -1.28
CA TRP A 89 -3.68 -16.21 -1.45
C TRP A 89 -4.08 -14.77 -1.81
N GLY A 90 -5.38 -14.49 -1.82
CA GLY A 90 -5.96 -13.20 -2.20
C GLY A 90 -7.46 -13.28 -1.97
N PRO A 91 -7.91 -13.31 -0.70
CA PRO A 91 -9.31 -13.49 -0.34
C PRO A 91 -10.18 -12.33 -0.83
N TYR A 92 -9.61 -11.12 -0.95
CA TYR A 92 -10.31 -9.91 -1.36
C TYR A 92 -9.66 -9.28 -2.60
N PRO A 93 -9.75 -9.89 -3.79
CA PRO A 93 -9.03 -9.43 -4.98
C PRO A 93 -9.25 -7.94 -5.27
N VAL A 94 -8.19 -7.28 -5.72
CA VAL A 94 -8.17 -5.86 -6.07
C VAL A 94 -7.60 -5.74 -7.48
N ARG A 95 -8.44 -5.97 -8.49
CA ARG A 95 -8.12 -5.60 -9.87
C ARG A 95 -8.13 -4.09 -10.03
N PHE A 96 -7.51 -3.57 -11.09
CA PHE A 96 -7.30 -2.12 -11.23
C PHE A 96 -8.60 -1.31 -11.16
N GLU A 97 -9.69 -1.78 -11.78
CA GLU A 97 -10.98 -1.08 -11.76
C GLU A 97 -11.55 -0.96 -10.34
N LYS A 98 -11.39 -2.01 -9.52
CA LYS A 98 -11.81 -1.99 -8.11
C LYS A 98 -10.92 -1.05 -7.29
N LEU A 99 -9.62 -1.01 -7.56
CA LEU A 99 -8.70 -0.06 -6.91
C LEU A 99 -9.13 1.39 -7.16
N THR A 100 -9.44 1.71 -8.42
CA THR A 100 -9.93 3.05 -8.81
C THR A 100 -11.22 3.40 -8.09
N GLN A 101 -12.16 2.47 -8.00
CA GLN A 101 -13.40 2.67 -7.24
C GLN A 101 -13.12 2.92 -5.75
N LEU A 102 -12.31 2.06 -5.11
CA LEU A 102 -11.97 2.18 -3.70
C LEU A 102 -11.36 3.54 -3.36
N PHE A 103 -10.43 4.02 -4.19
CA PHE A 103 -9.79 5.32 -4.00
C PHE A 103 -10.75 6.49 -4.27
N SER A 104 -11.58 6.40 -5.31
CA SER A 104 -12.59 7.42 -5.61
C SER A 104 -13.57 7.61 -4.46
N GLU A 105 -14.05 6.52 -3.85
CA GLU A 105 -14.99 6.56 -2.72
C GLU A 105 -14.41 7.16 -1.43
N VAL A 106 -13.08 7.28 -1.35
CA VAL A 106 -12.38 7.92 -0.22
C VAL A 106 -11.82 9.30 -0.59
N GLY A 107 -12.21 9.84 -1.74
CA GLY A 107 -11.90 11.21 -2.16
C GLY A 107 -10.51 11.39 -2.77
N MET A 108 -9.94 10.35 -3.39
CA MET A 108 -8.84 10.52 -4.33
C MET A 108 -9.38 10.90 -5.70
N ASP A 109 -8.74 11.87 -6.36
CA ASP A 109 -9.18 12.39 -7.66
C ASP A 109 -8.36 11.86 -8.84
N ARG A 110 -7.16 11.33 -8.59
CA ARG A 110 -6.31 10.75 -9.63
C ARG A 110 -5.84 9.35 -9.24
N VAL A 111 -6.21 8.37 -10.05
CA VAL A 111 -5.70 6.99 -9.99
C VAL A 111 -5.25 6.57 -11.38
N GLU A 112 -3.96 6.32 -11.55
CA GLU A 112 -3.34 6.00 -12.83
C GLU A 112 -2.63 4.65 -12.75
N ARG A 113 -2.91 3.76 -13.70
CA ARG A 113 -2.11 2.54 -13.89
C ARG A 113 -0.79 2.90 -14.55
N LEU A 114 0.31 2.58 -13.90
CA LEU A 114 1.66 2.88 -14.40
C LEU A 114 2.19 1.78 -15.32
N ALA A 115 2.03 0.51 -14.93
CA ALA A 115 2.53 -0.62 -15.69
C ALA A 115 1.77 -1.91 -15.36
N THR A 116 1.96 -2.91 -16.20
CA THR A 116 1.55 -4.31 -15.95
C THR A 116 2.70 -5.26 -16.25
N ARG A 117 2.80 -6.36 -15.50
CA ARG A 117 3.82 -7.38 -15.73
C ARG A 117 3.30 -8.78 -15.40
N PRO A 118 3.64 -9.82 -16.18
CA PRO A 118 3.41 -11.21 -15.79
C PRO A 118 4.12 -11.53 -14.45
N SER A 119 3.44 -12.25 -13.56
CA SER A 119 4.03 -12.72 -12.30
C SER A 119 4.65 -14.11 -12.47
N LEU A 120 5.77 -14.34 -11.78
CA LEU A 120 6.36 -15.69 -11.64
C LEU A 120 5.43 -16.66 -10.90
N PHE A 121 4.50 -16.14 -10.11
CA PHE A 121 3.48 -16.89 -9.38
C PHE A 121 2.14 -16.97 -10.14
N GLY A 122 2.16 -16.66 -11.43
CA GLY A 122 1.02 -16.74 -12.34
C GLY A 122 0.11 -15.50 -12.32
N GLY A 123 -0.56 -15.25 -13.45
CA GLY A 123 -1.38 -14.06 -13.66
C GLY A 123 -0.57 -12.80 -13.93
N THR A 124 -1.27 -11.67 -13.99
CA THR A 124 -0.68 -10.35 -14.26
C THR A 124 -0.74 -9.49 -13.00
N MET A 125 0.36 -8.84 -12.66
CA MET A 125 0.40 -7.77 -11.67
C MET A 125 0.32 -6.41 -12.38
N TYR A 126 -0.23 -5.43 -11.70
CA TYR A 126 -0.22 -4.03 -12.12
C TYR A 126 0.40 -3.17 -11.02
N SER A 127 0.95 -2.03 -11.42
CA SER A 127 1.29 -0.93 -10.52
C SER A 127 0.41 0.27 -10.82
N ALA A 128 0.02 1.00 -9.78
CA ALA A 128 -0.82 2.19 -9.90
C ALA A 128 -0.36 3.29 -8.94
N LEU A 129 -0.45 4.54 -9.39
CA LEU A 129 -0.27 5.73 -8.59
C LEU A 129 -1.64 6.32 -8.27
N ALA A 130 -1.94 6.52 -6.99
CA ALA A 130 -3.10 7.28 -6.54
C ALA A 130 -2.65 8.50 -5.75
N GLN A 131 -3.19 9.67 -6.08
CA GLN A 131 -2.84 10.91 -5.39
C GLN A 131 -4.01 11.91 -5.42
N ARG A 132 -4.09 12.78 -4.41
CA ARG A 132 -4.97 13.96 -4.46
C ARG A 132 -4.28 15.09 -5.19
N SER A 133 -5.00 15.82 -6.04
CA SER A 133 -4.49 17.08 -6.57
C SER A 133 -4.22 18.03 -5.40
N LYS A 134 -2.99 18.56 -5.33
CA LYS A 134 -2.72 19.66 -4.41
C LYS A 134 -3.58 20.82 -4.86
N THR A 135 -4.51 21.26 -4.01
CA THR A 135 -5.21 22.52 -4.25
C THR A 135 -4.14 23.60 -4.15
N SER A 136 -3.75 24.19 -5.28
CA SER A 136 -2.87 25.36 -5.29
C SER A 136 -3.48 26.41 -4.37
N SER A 137 -2.84 26.62 -3.21
CA SER A 137 -3.16 27.71 -2.28
C SER A 137 -2.25 28.89 -2.59
#